data_AF-A0A2D6Y6I9-F1
#
_entry.id   AF-A0A2D6Y6I9-F1
#
_cell.length_a   1.000
_cell.length_b   1.000
_cell.length_c   1.000
_cell.angle_alpha   90.00
_cell.angle_beta   90.00
_cell.angle_gamma   90.00
#
_symmetry.space_group_name_H-M   'P 1'
#
loop_
_entity.id
_entity.type
_entity.pdbx_description
1 polymer ?
#
loop_
_entity_poly.entity_id
_entity_poly.type
_entity_poly.pdbx_seq_one_letter_code
_entity_poly.pdbx_strand_id
1 'polypeptide(L)'
;MATSRNIPRVLGSLLFSSLGLLTMELLRPAATNAQSCTIDPFGGEVCLPTPSPTPTPTPSPSPTPSPQPSPEPDKPDKPKQLVIIPPCFGPCTQFPPAPPYRQFEALVKEEIAPEPTPIPTPELSPVEPIQPLWFKSDALDAAVAESYLEQMLDRYEMAQLKAAEIDTTSDGLIITVNGVRYQEVVEPHSLLFTNEVNEPGVNVWVRGFGGGSSNGTAGHRYADFDNGGAQLGFDIPLSDETRIGLFGTYAVMNGRDGSRGSWDADGWGGGGYAEYWTRDFYLRGMVSAGGYSGDHRRKINGATAKGDRSGNSWTGVLNIGAPLHSGDWIIEPQALLSYTNTSLDKFSEHGADKRNRLRFHEMEVDQVGSELSLKFAHPIRSGDRSLFLPSLRVGWAADWGVSGDHQKVTYLDSGKGRRWDVNGNDDHAALVELGLDYTTFNIKDTSMGIYARGGALIWAGDRGTSWQVQGGLNFKF
;
A
#
# COMPACT_ATOMS: atom_id res chain seq x y z
N MET A 1 -10.14 -47.70 12.58
CA MET A 1 -9.62 -48.33 13.81
C MET A 1 -8.10 -48.39 13.69
N ALA A 2 -7.37 -48.03 14.75
CA ALA A 2 -5.92 -47.74 14.87
C ALA A 2 -5.47 -46.38 14.28
N THR A 3 -5.34 -45.24 15.01
CA THR A 3 -4.41 -44.82 16.12
C THR A 3 -2.93 -44.89 15.72
N SER A 4 -2.00 -43.97 15.97
CA SER A 4 -1.90 -42.65 16.62
C SER A 4 -0.39 -42.29 16.57
N ARG A 5 -0.01 -41.01 16.34
CA ARG A 5 0.99 -40.23 17.13
C ARG A 5 1.65 -39.08 16.35
N ASN A 6 1.60 -37.90 16.97
CA ASN A 6 2.51 -36.73 16.90
C ASN A 6 1.89 -35.42 16.39
N ILE A 7 1.14 -34.78 17.29
CA ILE A 7 0.95 -33.32 17.46
C ILE A 7 1.34 -33.11 18.94
N PRO A 8 2.20 -32.14 19.35
CA PRO A 8 2.14 -30.73 18.97
C PRO A 8 3.51 -30.04 18.74
N ARG A 9 3.57 -29.11 17.79
CA ARG A 9 4.45 -27.92 17.80
C ARG A 9 3.96 -26.95 16.72
N VAL A 10 4.07 -25.66 17.00
CA VAL A 10 3.58 -24.51 16.20
C VAL A 10 2.12 -24.12 16.47
N LEU A 11 1.78 -24.00 17.77
CA LEU A 11 0.73 -23.11 18.26
C LEU A 11 1.28 -22.51 19.57
N GLY A 12 2.13 -21.49 19.48
CA GLY A 12 2.83 -20.96 20.66
C GLY A 12 3.73 -19.74 20.45
N SER A 13 3.55 -18.97 19.37
CA SER A 13 4.44 -17.85 19.05
C SER A 13 3.74 -16.56 18.63
N LEU A 14 2.46 -16.36 18.98
CA LEU A 14 1.71 -15.12 18.67
C LEU A 14 0.99 -14.50 19.89
N LEU A 15 1.51 -14.69 21.11
CA LEU A 15 1.00 -14.01 22.32
C LEU A 15 2.07 -13.35 23.21
N PHE A 16 3.27 -13.11 22.70
CA PHE A 16 4.27 -12.29 23.41
C PHE A 16 4.99 -11.35 22.42
N SER A 17 4.31 -10.30 22.00
CA SER A 17 4.92 -9.12 21.38
C SER A 17 4.29 -7.84 21.92
N SER A 18 4.14 -7.79 23.24
CA SER A 18 3.76 -6.60 24.00
C SER A 18 4.63 -6.52 25.26
N LEU A 19 5.96 -6.41 25.09
CA LEU A 19 6.93 -5.84 26.05
C LEU A 19 8.34 -6.14 25.51
N GLY A 20 9.05 -5.12 25.06
CA GLY A 20 10.41 -5.31 24.56
C GLY A 20 11.10 -4.05 24.04
N LEU A 21 10.70 -2.88 24.53
CA LEU A 21 11.46 -1.63 24.42
C LEU A 21 12.23 -1.43 25.73
N LEU A 22 13.30 -2.21 25.93
CA LEU A 22 14.44 -1.91 26.81
C LEU A 22 15.40 -3.12 26.78
N THR A 23 16.58 -2.96 26.18
CA THR A 23 17.89 -3.59 26.52
C THR A 23 18.81 -3.45 25.31
N MET A 24 19.17 -2.20 25.02
CA MET A 24 20.32 -1.88 24.20
C MET A 24 21.53 -1.78 25.14
N GLU A 25 22.19 -2.90 25.43
CA GLU A 25 23.58 -2.95 25.94
C GLU A 25 24.07 -4.40 26.09
N LEU A 26 25.35 -4.61 25.75
CA LEU A 26 26.16 -5.84 25.92
C LEU A 26 26.15 -6.88 24.79
N LEU A 27 26.77 -6.52 23.66
CA LEU A 27 27.55 -7.48 22.86
C LEU A 27 28.95 -6.88 22.62
N ARG A 28 29.95 -7.37 23.36
CA ARG A 28 31.37 -7.06 23.13
C ARG A 28 31.85 -7.80 21.87
N PRO A 29 32.62 -7.16 20.98
CA PRO A 29 33.24 -7.86 19.87
C PRO A 29 34.39 -8.77 20.36
N ALA A 30 34.50 -9.96 19.76
CA ALA A 30 35.57 -10.91 20.03
C ALA A 30 36.91 -10.39 19.47
N ALA A 31 37.96 -10.42 20.29
CA ALA A 31 39.30 -10.02 19.90
C ALA A 31 39.89 -11.01 18.88
N THR A 32 40.25 -10.50 17.70
CA THR A 32 41.06 -11.22 16.70
C THR A 32 42.43 -10.54 16.63
N ASN A 33 43.50 -11.30 16.89
CA ASN A 33 44.87 -10.79 16.89
C ASN A 33 45.38 -10.58 15.45
N ALA A 34 45.87 -9.37 15.15
CA ALA A 34 46.49 -9.01 13.88
C ALA A 34 48.01 -9.25 13.88
N GLN A 35 48.59 -9.66 12.75
CA GLN A 35 50.04 -9.66 12.51
C GLN A 35 50.40 -8.70 11.36
N SER A 36 51.28 -7.74 11.70
CA SER A 36 52.04 -6.72 10.94
C SER A 36 51.34 -5.91 9.83
N CYS A 37 51.23 -4.60 10.03
CA CYS A 37 50.73 -3.60 9.08
C CYS A 37 51.83 -2.61 8.66
N THR A 38 51.71 -2.01 7.47
CA THR A 38 52.64 -0.97 6.96
C THR A 38 51.89 0.35 6.80
N ILE A 39 52.54 1.46 7.16
CA ILE A 39 51.95 2.81 7.21
C ILE A 39 52.16 3.53 5.88
N ASP A 40 51.08 4.10 5.33
CA ASP A 40 51.09 5.00 4.17
C ASP A 40 51.60 6.41 4.58
N PRO A 41 52.32 7.15 3.70
CA PRO A 41 52.72 8.55 3.92
C PRO A 41 51.62 9.56 4.34
N PHE A 42 50.32 9.23 4.26
CA PHE A 42 49.21 10.03 4.80
C PHE A 42 48.65 9.52 6.14
N GLY A 43 49.32 8.57 6.79
CA GLY A 43 49.06 8.17 8.18
C GLY A 43 47.89 7.19 8.38
N GLY A 44 47.37 6.58 7.31
CA GLY A 44 46.41 5.47 7.40
C GLY A 44 47.12 4.11 7.42
N GLU A 45 46.76 3.22 8.36
CA GLU A 45 47.17 1.81 8.33
C GLU A 45 46.19 0.98 7.49
N VAL A 46 46.71 0.18 6.55
CA VAL A 46 45.94 -0.79 5.77
C VAL A 46 46.58 -2.17 5.92
N CYS A 47 45.80 -3.16 6.36
CA CYS A 47 46.26 -4.54 6.52
C CYS A 47 45.52 -5.44 5.50
N LEU A 48 46.23 -6.02 4.53
CA LEU A 48 45.68 -6.91 3.50
C LEU A 48 46.15 -8.36 3.74
N PRO A 49 45.29 -9.37 3.50
CA PRO A 49 45.70 -10.78 3.60
C PRO A 49 46.60 -11.20 2.42
N THR A 50 47.61 -12.01 2.72
CA THR A 50 48.59 -12.55 1.76
C THR A 50 47.93 -13.45 0.71
N PRO A 51 48.25 -13.33 -0.59
CA PRO A 51 47.75 -14.25 -1.61
C PRO A 51 48.39 -15.65 -1.46
N SER A 52 47.55 -16.68 -1.49
CA SER A 52 47.97 -18.09 -1.53
C SER A 52 48.58 -18.43 -2.91
N PRO A 53 49.68 -19.19 -3.00
CA PRO A 53 50.33 -19.48 -4.27
C PRO A 53 49.46 -20.35 -5.19
N THR A 54 49.30 -19.90 -6.43
CA THR A 54 48.63 -20.65 -7.51
C THR A 54 49.48 -21.85 -7.94
N PRO A 55 48.94 -23.08 -8.02
CA PRO A 55 49.67 -24.21 -8.57
C PRO A 55 49.77 -24.11 -10.10
N THR A 56 50.98 -24.35 -10.61
CA THR A 56 51.33 -24.46 -12.04
C THR A 56 50.52 -25.57 -12.74
N PRO A 57 49.98 -25.34 -13.96
CA PRO A 57 49.30 -26.39 -14.70
C PRO A 57 50.29 -27.40 -15.30
N THR A 58 50.08 -28.68 -15.00
CA THR A 58 50.71 -29.82 -15.71
C THR A 58 50.02 -30.01 -17.07
N PRO A 59 50.74 -30.22 -18.18
CA PRO A 59 50.12 -30.49 -19.47
C PRO A 59 49.43 -31.87 -19.47
N SER A 60 48.13 -31.87 -19.71
CA SER A 60 47.33 -33.09 -19.93
C SER A 60 47.50 -33.58 -21.37
N PRO A 61 47.67 -34.89 -21.63
CA PRO A 61 47.79 -35.41 -22.98
C PRO A 61 46.47 -35.32 -23.75
N SER A 62 46.60 -35.00 -25.04
CA SER A 62 45.52 -34.86 -26.02
C SER A 62 44.67 -36.15 -26.11
N PRO A 63 43.33 -36.07 -26.08
CA PRO A 63 42.49 -37.25 -26.28
C PRO A 63 42.42 -37.64 -27.76
N THR A 64 42.61 -38.93 -28.02
CA THR A 64 42.31 -39.63 -29.28
C THR A 64 40.80 -39.53 -29.58
N PRO A 65 40.37 -39.32 -30.84
CA PRO A 65 38.95 -39.25 -31.18
C PRO A 65 38.28 -40.62 -31.00
N SER A 66 37.25 -40.66 -30.15
CA SER A 66 36.36 -41.82 -29.99
C SER A 66 35.22 -41.75 -31.01
N PRO A 67 34.75 -42.88 -31.58
CA PRO A 67 33.78 -42.88 -32.68
C PRO A 67 32.42 -42.33 -32.26
N GLN A 68 31.84 -41.58 -33.19
CA GLN A 68 30.52 -40.95 -33.12
C GLN A 68 29.42 -41.99 -32.81
N PRO A 69 28.61 -41.82 -31.75
CA PRO A 69 27.45 -42.67 -31.54
C PRO A 69 26.35 -42.33 -32.55
N SER A 70 25.75 -43.40 -33.08
CA SER A 70 24.51 -43.44 -33.87
C SER A 70 23.37 -42.67 -33.18
N PRO A 71 22.38 -42.11 -33.91
CA PRO A 71 21.35 -41.24 -33.33
C PRO A 71 20.52 -41.97 -32.27
N GLU A 72 20.59 -41.44 -31.05
CA GLU A 72 19.75 -41.82 -29.92
C GLU A 72 18.30 -41.38 -30.22
N PRO A 73 17.27 -42.19 -29.89
CA PRO A 73 15.88 -41.81 -30.10
C PRO A 73 15.57 -40.51 -29.34
N ASP A 74 14.91 -39.56 -30.02
CA ASP A 74 14.58 -38.20 -29.57
C ASP A 74 14.44 -38.08 -28.05
N LYS A 75 15.48 -37.54 -27.40
CA LYS A 75 15.39 -37.10 -26.01
C LYS A 75 14.31 -36.02 -25.95
N PRO A 76 13.35 -36.08 -25.01
CA PRO A 76 12.40 -34.99 -24.84
C PRO A 76 13.18 -33.70 -24.60
N ASP A 77 12.91 -32.67 -25.42
CA ASP A 77 13.49 -31.34 -25.27
C ASP A 77 13.34 -30.91 -23.81
N LYS A 78 14.46 -30.44 -23.21
CA LYS A 78 14.41 -29.89 -21.85
C LYS A 78 13.34 -28.80 -21.85
N PRO A 79 12.36 -28.84 -20.93
CA PRO A 79 11.29 -27.88 -20.99
C PRO A 79 11.89 -26.53 -20.62
N LYS A 80 11.58 -25.51 -21.43
CA LYS A 80 11.85 -24.13 -21.05
C LYS A 80 11.13 -23.87 -19.72
N GLN A 81 11.83 -23.21 -18.80
CA GLN A 81 11.23 -22.73 -17.56
C GLN A 81 10.04 -21.83 -17.95
N LEU A 82 8.86 -22.17 -17.43
CA LEU A 82 7.59 -21.47 -17.68
C LEU A 82 6.78 -21.56 -16.38
N VAL A 83 6.69 -20.46 -15.64
CA VAL A 83 5.92 -20.39 -14.40
C VAL A 83 5.24 -19.03 -14.34
N ILE A 84 3.97 -18.96 -14.75
CA ILE A 84 3.23 -17.70 -14.71
C ILE A 84 2.73 -17.50 -13.28
N ILE A 85 3.26 -16.46 -12.61
CA ILE A 85 2.91 -16.09 -11.24
C ILE A 85 2.11 -14.79 -11.31
N PRO A 86 0.80 -14.81 -10.98
CA PRO A 86 0.04 -13.57 -10.95
C PRO A 86 0.54 -12.66 -9.84
N PRO A 87 0.55 -11.33 -10.05
CA PRO A 87 0.98 -10.40 -9.02
C PRO A 87 0.07 -10.50 -7.78
N CYS A 88 -1.24 -10.53 -7.99
CA CYS A 88 -2.28 -10.60 -6.95
C CYS A 88 -3.67 -10.58 -7.61
N PHE A 89 -4.76 -10.85 -6.86
CA PHE A 89 -6.12 -10.87 -7.39
C PHE A 89 -6.90 -9.56 -7.13
N GLY A 90 -7.23 -8.81 -8.19
CA GLY A 90 -7.97 -7.54 -8.13
C GLY A 90 -7.07 -6.29 -8.10
N PRO A 91 -7.56 -5.13 -7.62
CA PRO A 91 -6.79 -3.89 -7.51
C PRO A 91 -6.03 -3.86 -6.18
N CYS A 92 -5.02 -4.71 -6.05
CA CYS A 92 -4.52 -5.24 -4.78
C CYS A 92 -3.93 -4.21 -3.82
N THR A 93 -3.32 -3.15 -4.33
CA THR A 93 -2.73 -2.06 -3.53
C THR A 93 -3.64 -0.84 -3.42
N GLN A 94 -4.86 -0.90 -3.97
CA GLN A 94 -5.75 0.24 -4.07
C GLN A 94 -6.87 0.16 -3.04
N PHE A 95 -6.76 1.01 -2.03
CA PHE A 95 -7.86 1.24 -1.09
C PHE A 95 -9.12 1.70 -1.83
N PRO A 96 -10.31 1.22 -1.43
CA PRO A 96 -11.56 1.83 -1.83
C PRO A 96 -11.52 3.35 -1.66
N PRO A 97 -12.13 4.11 -2.58
CA PRO A 97 -12.13 5.56 -2.51
C PRO A 97 -13.04 6.02 -1.35
N ALA A 98 -12.50 6.80 -0.42
CA ALA A 98 -13.32 7.70 0.37
C ALA A 98 -13.46 9.01 -0.43
N PRO A 99 -14.63 9.32 -1.00
CA PRO A 99 -14.81 10.59 -1.72
C PRO A 99 -14.81 11.76 -0.72
N PRO A 100 -14.12 12.87 -1.03
CA PRO A 100 -14.17 14.07 -0.21
C PRO A 100 -15.50 14.77 -0.45
N TYR A 101 -16.42 14.73 0.50
CA TYR A 101 -17.65 15.53 0.46
C TYR A 101 -17.42 16.87 1.15
N ARG A 102 -18.12 17.93 0.71
CA ARG A 102 -18.19 19.17 1.49
C ARG A 102 -19.04 18.94 2.74
N GLN A 103 -18.61 19.42 3.90
CA GLN A 103 -19.35 19.31 5.15
C GLN A 103 -20.07 20.61 5.47
N PHE A 104 -21.26 20.48 6.06
CA PHE A 104 -22.12 21.60 6.42
C PHE A 104 -22.67 21.35 7.82
N GLU A 105 -22.43 22.27 8.74
CA GLU A 105 -22.99 22.22 10.08
C GLU A 105 -24.23 23.13 10.14
N ALA A 106 -25.31 22.65 10.75
CA ALA A 106 -26.49 23.47 10.96
C ALA A 106 -26.17 24.57 11.97
N LEU A 107 -26.33 25.83 11.57
CA LEU A 107 -26.30 26.93 12.50
C LEU A 107 -27.52 26.80 13.42
N VAL A 108 -27.28 26.39 14.67
CA VAL A 108 -28.29 26.45 15.70
C VAL A 108 -28.69 27.92 15.78
N LYS A 109 -29.94 28.19 15.38
CA LYS A 109 -30.53 29.50 15.61
C LYS A 109 -30.60 29.63 17.12
N GLU A 110 -29.67 30.37 17.72
CA GLU A 110 -29.86 30.88 19.07
C GLU A 110 -31.22 31.59 19.03
N GLU A 111 -32.21 30.94 19.63
CA GLU A 111 -33.43 31.62 20.02
C GLU A 111 -32.95 32.70 20.97
N ILE A 112 -32.96 33.95 20.49
CA ILE A 112 -32.58 35.12 21.28
C ILE A 112 -33.37 35.00 22.58
N ALA A 113 -32.69 34.59 23.66
CA ALA A 113 -33.28 34.62 24.98
C ALA A 113 -33.72 36.07 25.20
N PRO A 114 -34.94 36.32 25.70
CA PRO A 114 -35.40 37.68 25.94
C PRO A 114 -34.34 38.40 26.76
N GLU A 115 -33.93 39.56 26.26
CA GLU A 115 -32.93 40.45 26.85
C GLU A 115 -33.09 40.43 28.39
N PRO A 116 -32.06 40.03 29.16
CA PRO A 116 -32.20 39.96 30.59
C PRO A 116 -32.53 41.35 31.10
N THR A 117 -33.70 41.47 31.75
CA THR A 117 -34.12 42.67 32.48
C THR A 117 -32.91 43.26 33.21
N PRO A 118 -32.60 44.56 33.06
CA PRO A 118 -31.36 45.13 33.58
C PRO A 118 -31.24 44.87 35.08
N ILE A 119 -30.30 44.02 35.44
CA ILE A 119 -29.89 43.79 36.83
C ILE A 119 -29.22 45.10 37.28
N PRO A 120 -29.57 45.65 38.47
CA PRO A 120 -28.91 46.85 38.96
C PRO A 120 -27.40 46.58 39.09
N THR A 121 -26.61 47.44 38.47
CA THR A 121 -25.14 47.45 38.50
C THR A 121 -24.64 47.33 39.95
N PRO A 122 -23.94 46.24 40.34
CA PRO A 122 -23.25 46.23 41.61
C PRO A 122 -22.09 47.22 41.54
N GLU A 123 -21.96 48.09 42.54
CA GLU A 123 -20.83 49.01 42.68
C GLU A 123 -19.51 48.24 42.56
N LEU A 124 -18.68 48.66 41.61
CA LEU A 124 -17.32 48.17 41.42
C LEU A 124 -16.51 48.45 42.69
N SER A 125 -16.10 47.39 43.37
CA SER A 125 -15.01 47.48 44.35
C SER A 125 -13.74 47.90 43.61
N PRO A 126 -12.91 48.80 44.15
CA PRO A 126 -11.75 49.31 43.44
C PRO A 126 -10.77 48.17 43.15
N VAL A 127 -10.52 47.94 41.87
CA VAL A 127 -9.48 47.02 41.39
C VAL A 127 -8.12 47.62 41.75
N GLU A 128 -7.32 46.90 42.53
CA GLU A 128 -5.94 47.30 42.79
C GLU A 128 -5.13 47.35 41.48
N PRO A 129 -4.27 48.36 41.28
CA PRO A 129 -3.51 48.50 40.05
C PRO A 129 -2.51 47.35 39.90
N ILE A 130 -2.56 46.68 38.75
CA ILE A 130 -1.58 45.66 38.35
C ILE A 130 -0.20 46.32 38.26
N GLN A 131 0.70 45.97 39.18
CA GLN A 131 2.10 46.42 39.11
C GLN A 131 2.91 45.56 38.13
N PRO A 132 3.81 46.17 37.33
CA PRO A 132 4.66 45.42 36.41
C PRO A 132 5.75 44.65 37.17
N LEU A 133 6.11 43.46 36.66
CA LEU A 133 6.89 42.41 37.34
C LEU A 133 8.27 42.83 37.88
N TRP A 134 8.87 43.93 37.40
CA TRP A 134 10.16 44.45 37.87
C TRP A 134 10.09 45.22 39.22
N PHE A 135 8.92 45.32 39.85
CA PHE A 135 8.75 45.88 41.20
C PHE A 135 8.65 44.85 42.33
N LYS A 136 8.74 43.55 42.04
CA LYS A 136 8.75 42.51 43.08
C LYS A 136 10.17 42.25 43.59
N SER A 137 10.38 42.43 44.89
CA SER A 137 11.68 42.24 45.56
C SER A 137 11.97 40.81 46.01
N ASP A 138 11.02 39.88 45.86
CA ASP A 138 11.17 38.48 46.24
C ASP A 138 11.24 37.58 45.00
N ALA A 139 12.21 36.67 44.99
CA ALA A 139 12.39 35.70 43.93
C ALA A 139 11.15 34.81 43.80
N LEU A 140 10.56 34.79 42.60
CA LEU A 140 9.44 33.89 42.29
C LEU A 140 9.92 32.44 42.42
N ASP A 141 9.07 31.58 42.99
CA ASP A 141 9.32 30.13 43.01
C ASP A 141 9.48 29.60 41.57
N ALA A 142 10.47 28.73 41.34
CA ALA A 142 10.88 28.30 40.01
C ALA A 142 9.75 27.60 39.25
N ALA A 143 8.92 26.81 39.93
CA ALA A 143 7.79 26.12 39.30
C ALA A 143 6.69 27.09 38.86
N VAL A 144 6.49 28.18 39.62
CA VAL A 144 5.55 29.26 39.26
C VAL A 144 6.10 30.10 38.10
N ALA A 145 7.42 30.30 38.04
CA ALA A 145 8.06 30.99 36.92
C ALA A 145 8.01 30.18 35.62
N GLU A 146 8.27 28.87 35.68
CA GLU A 146 8.17 27.97 34.51
C GLU A 146 6.74 27.88 33.99
N SER A 147 5.75 27.64 34.85
CA SER A 147 4.35 27.59 34.42
C SER A 147 3.85 28.91 33.83
N TYR A 148 4.31 30.05 34.36
CA TYR A 148 4.00 31.36 33.78
C TYR A 148 4.70 31.57 32.43
N LEU A 149 5.95 31.12 32.29
CA LEU A 149 6.70 31.21 31.03
C LEU A 149 6.09 30.31 29.95
N GLU A 150 5.74 29.06 30.28
CA GLU A 150 5.03 28.14 29.38
C GLU A 150 3.69 28.74 28.95
N GLN A 151 2.88 29.24 29.89
CA GLN A 151 1.59 29.85 29.56
C GLN A 151 1.72 31.14 28.73
N MET A 152 2.83 31.86 28.85
CA MET A 152 3.12 33.04 28.04
C MET A 152 3.67 32.68 26.66
N LEU A 153 4.49 31.64 26.55
CA LEU A 153 4.99 31.11 25.28
C LEU A 153 3.86 30.50 24.47
N ASP A 154 2.97 29.71 25.08
CA ASP A 154 1.75 29.19 24.44
C ASP A 154 0.89 30.35 23.91
N ARG A 155 0.72 31.41 24.71
CA ARG A 155 -0.02 32.61 24.26
C ARG A 155 0.68 33.31 23.11
N TYR A 156 2.01 33.34 23.10
CA TYR A 156 2.78 34.00 22.05
C TYR A 156 2.82 33.18 20.76
N GLU A 157 2.94 31.86 20.83
CA GLU A 157 2.79 30.94 19.70
C GLU A 157 1.38 31.03 19.14
N MET A 158 0.35 30.99 19.98
CA MET A 158 -1.05 31.17 19.55
C MET A 158 -1.28 32.56 18.94
N ALA A 159 -0.64 33.61 19.47
CA ALA A 159 -0.72 34.95 18.92
C ALA A 159 0.07 35.11 17.61
N GLN A 160 1.18 34.39 17.41
CA GLN A 160 1.93 34.37 16.15
C GLN A 160 1.24 33.50 15.09
N LEU A 161 0.61 32.40 15.49
CA LEU A 161 -0.31 31.61 14.65
C LEU A 161 -1.50 32.47 14.20
N LYS A 162 -2.05 33.32 15.08
CA LYS A 162 -3.07 34.32 14.72
C LYS A 162 -2.54 35.48 13.88
N ALA A 163 -1.34 35.99 14.16
CA ALA A 163 -0.75 37.11 13.43
C ALA A 163 -0.18 36.70 12.06
N ALA A 164 -0.04 35.40 11.79
CA ALA A 164 0.22 34.84 10.48
C ALA A 164 -1.07 34.58 9.67
N GLU A 165 -2.23 35.12 10.08
CA GLU A 165 -3.40 35.27 9.22
C GLU A 165 -3.04 36.17 8.03
N ILE A 166 -2.69 35.51 6.93
CA ILE A 166 -3.00 36.00 5.60
C ILE A 166 -4.51 36.20 5.55
N ASP A 167 -4.93 37.44 5.27
CA ASP A 167 -6.33 37.82 5.04
C ASP A 167 -6.95 36.92 3.96
N THR A 168 -7.63 35.87 4.40
CA THR A 168 -8.59 35.10 3.60
C THR A 168 -9.93 35.27 4.27
N THR A 169 -10.78 36.11 3.68
CA THR A 169 -12.19 36.34 4.01
C THR A 169 -12.85 35.13 4.70
N SER A 170 -12.95 35.23 6.03
CA SER A 170 -13.38 34.20 6.96
C SER A 170 -14.88 34.29 7.27
N ASP A 171 -15.71 34.09 6.25
CA ASP A 171 -17.12 33.71 6.44
C ASP A 171 -17.37 32.50 5.54
N GLY A 172 -17.37 31.30 6.12
CA GLY A 172 -17.69 30.07 5.38
C GLY A 172 -19.01 30.18 4.65
N LEU A 173 -19.17 29.44 3.54
CA LEU A 173 -20.38 29.51 2.74
C LEU A 173 -21.60 29.12 3.57
N ILE A 174 -22.52 30.07 3.79
CA ILE A 174 -23.78 29.79 4.47
C ILE A 174 -24.86 29.47 3.44
N ILE A 175 -25.29 28.21 3.39
CA ILE A 175 -26.39 27.74 2.54
C ILE A 175 -27.68 27.67 3.35
N THR A 176 -28.82 28.08 2.76
CA THR A 176 -30.13 27.94 3.41
C THR A 176 -30.90 26.80 2.76
N VAL A 177 -31.27 25.78 3.54
CA VAL A 177 -32.02 24.62 3.06
C VAL A 177 -33.27 24.45 3.93
N ASN A 178 -34.45 24.61 3.32
CA ASN A 178 -35.75 24.50 3.99
C ASN A 178 -35.88 25.37 5.25
N GLY A 179 -35.32 26.59 5.23
CA GLY A 179 -35.40 27.54 6.36
C GLY A 179 -34.34 27.35 7.46
N VAL A 180 -33.48 26.35 7.35
CA VAL A 180 -32.31 26.14 8.24
C VAL A 180 -31.06 26.65 7.53
N ARG A 181 -30.25 27.47 8.22
CA ARG A 181 -28.95 27.94 7.72
C ARG A 181 -27.89 26.91 8.08
N TYR A 182 -27.06 26.54 7.11
CA TYR A 182 -25.92 25.67 7.33
C TYR A 182 -24.65 26.42 6.96
N GLN A 183 -23.64 26.36 7.80
CA GLN A 183 -22.31 26.90 7.51
C GLN A 183 -21.43 25.78 6.98
N GLU A 184 -20.76 26.01 5.85
CA GLU A 184 -19.69 25.12 5.40
C GLU A 184 -18.60 25.06 6.47
N VAL A 185 -18.22 23.85 6.85
CA VAL A 185 -17.05 23.63 7.71
C VAL A 185 -15.81 23.88 6.86
N VAL A 186 -15.22 25.07 7.01
CA VAL A 186 -14.08 25.55 6.20
C VAL A 186 -12.74 25.06 6.74
N GLU A 187 -12.70 24.40 7.89
CA GLU A 187 -11.48 23.84 8.51
C GLU A 187 -11.48 22.30 8.50
N PRO A 188 -10.88 21.65 7.47
CA PRO A 188 -10.90 20.20 7.37
C PRO A 188 -9.45 19.74 7.26
N HIS A 189 -8.88 19.30 8.38
CA HIS A 189 -7.47 18.92 8.46
C HIS A 189 -7.15 17.55 7.84
N SER A 190 -7.67 17.20 6.66
CA SER A 190 -7.07 16.17 5.80
C SER A 190 -7.72 16.11 4.42
N LEU A 191 -7.05 15.45 3.47
CA LEU A 191 -7.61 15.06 2.17
C LEU A 191 -8.72 14.00 2.25
N LEU A 192 -9.11 13.63 3.48
CA LEU A 192 -10.48 13.31 3.82
C LEU A 192 -11.12 14.62 4.30
N PHE A 193 -11.89 15.32 3.47
CA PHE A 193 -12.81 16.37 3.93
C PHE A 193 -14.00 15.75 4.69
N THR A 194 -13.71 14.83 5.58
CA THR A 194 -14.56 14.41 6.68
C THR A 194 -13.73 14.70 7.91
N ASN A 195 -14.28 15.10 9.06
CA ASN A 195 -13.87 14.56 10.36
C ASN A 195 -14.53 15.22 11.56
N GLU A 196 -15.36 16.24 11.39
CA GLU A 196 -16.07 16.74 12.58
C GLU A 196 -17.43 16.08 12.77
N VAL A 197 -18.00 15.46 11.73
CA VAL A 197 -19.20 14.64 11.90
C VAL A 197 -19.19 13.45 10.95
N ASN A 198 -18.76 12.28 11.45
CA ASN A 198 -19.23 11.02 10.87
C ASN A 198 -20.66 10.81 11.39
N GLU A 199 -21.61 11.57 10.83
CA GLU A 199 -23.01 11.26 11.05
C GLU A 199 -23.25 9.77 10.70
N PRO A 200 -23.98 9.02 11.55
CA PRO A 200 -24.24 7.61 11.33
C PRO A 200 -24.96 7.44 9.99
N GLY A 201 -24.22 6.98 8.98
CA GLY A 201 -24.68 6.81 7.61
C GLY A 201 -23.91 5.68 6.95
N VAL A 202 -24.59 4.95 6.07
CA VAL A 202 -23.97 3.85 5.31
C VAL A 202 -23.45 4.43 4.01
N ASN A 203 -22.21 4.11 3.67
CA ASN A 203 -21.66 4.40 2.36
C ASN A 203 -21.68 3.11 1.53
N VAL A 204 -22.20 3.19 0.31
CA VAL A 204 -22.16 2.11 -0.68
C VAL A 204 -21.42 2.59 -1.91
N TRP A 205 -20.50 1.78 -2.42
CA TRP A 205 -19.71 2.15 -3.58
C TRP A 205 -19.52 0.99 -4.55
N VAL A 206 -19.35 1.35 -5.81
CA VAL A 206 -19.03 0.44 -6.91
C VAL A 206 -17.81 0.97 -7.64
N ARG A 207 -16.90 0.07 -8.03
CA ARG A 207 -15.67 0.39 -8.75
C ARG A 207 -15.49 -0.55 -9.94
N GLY A 208 -15.10 0.01 -11.08
CA GLY A 208 -14.47 -0.73 -12.17
C GLY A 208 -12.96 -0.45 -12.19
N PHE A 209 -12.16 -1.46 -12.53
CA PHE A 209 -10.71 -1.31 -12.67
C PHE A 209 -10.19 -2.15 -13.84
N GLY A 210 -9.00 -1.78 -14.33
CA GLY A 210 -8.25 -2.58 -15.28
C GLY A 210 -6.85 -2.02 -15.49
N GLY A 211 -5.96 -2.84 -16.03
CA GLY A 211 -4.57 -2.45 -16.21
C GLY A 211 -3.72 -3.52 -16.86
N GLY A 212 -2.52 -3.10 -17.22
CA GLY A 212 -1.43 -3.97 -17.67
C GLY A 212 -0.31 -3.94 -16.64
N SER A 213 0.29 -5.08 -16.35
CA SER A 213 1.45 -5.17 -15.47
C SER A 213 2.41 -6.24 -15.96
N SER A 214 3.69 -6.14 -15.58
CA SER A 214 4.65 -7.21 -15.78
C SER A 214 5.12 -7.71 -14.42
N ASN A 215 5.13 -9.03 -14.21
CA ASN A 215 5.54 -9.65 -12.95
C ASN A 215 6.67 -10.66 -13.16
N GLY A 216 7.53 -10.78 -12.16
CA GLY A 216 8.65 -11.73 -12.19
C GLY A 216 8.18 -13.16 -12.42
N THR A 217 8.86 -13.87 -13.32
CA THR A 217 8.70 -15.30 -13.57
C THR A 217 10.03 -16.02 -13.44
N ALA A 218 9.94 -17.33 -13.28
CA ALA A 218 11.05 -18.25 -13.18
C ALA A 218 12.11 -18.03 -14.27
N GLY A 219 13.37 -17.84 -13.82
CA GLY A 219 14.55 -17.68 -14.66
C GLY A 219 14.88 -16.23 -15.05
N HIS A 220 14.67 -15.27 -14.15
CA HIS A 220 14.96 -13.83 -14.34
C HIS A 220 14.27 -13.23 -15.57
N ARG A 221 12.98 -13.53 -15.75
CA ARG A 221 12.16 -13.00 -16.84
C ARG A 221 10.90 -12.39 -16.26
N TYR A 222 10.12 -11.74 -17.13
CA TYR A 222 8.82 -11.21 -16.76
C TYR A 222 7.71 -11.80 -17.63
N ALA A 223 6.54 -11.96 -17.02
CA ALA A 223 5.29 -12.29 -17.70
C ALA A 223 4.37 -11.08 -17.65
N ASP A 224 3.77 -10.76 -18.80
CA ASP A 224 2.85 -9.64 -18.93
C ASP A 224 1.44 -10.10 -18.59
N PHE A 225 0.73 -9.28 -17.81
CA PHE A 225 -0.61 -9.52 -17.32
C PHE A 225 -1.52 -8.36 -17.70
N ASP A 226 -2.61 -8.66 -18.39
CA ASP A 226 -3.74 -7.76 -18.54
C ASP A 226 -4.82 -8.18 -17.54
N ASN A 227 -5.28 -7.28 -16.68
CA ASN A 227 -6.35 -7.56 -15.71
C ASN A 227 -7.48 -6.53 -15.80
N GLY A 228 -8.64 -6.93 -15.29
CA GLY A 228 -9.77 -6.03 -15.15
C GLY A 228 -10.90 -6.66 -14.35
N GLY A 229 -11.80 -5.83 -13.85
CA GLY A 229 -12.86 -6.33 -13.00
C GLY A 229 -13.74 -5.25 -12.40
N ALA A 230 -14.58 -5.70 -11.47
CA ALA A 230 -15.48 -4.85 -10.72
C ALA A 230 -15.45 -5.20 -9.23
N GLN A 231 -15.65 -4.18 -8.41
CA GLN A 231 -15.81 -4.30 -6.97
C GLN A 231 -17.10 -3.63 -6.54
N LEU A 232 -17.75 -4.21 -5.54
CA LEU A 232 -18.88 -3.63 -4.83
C LEU A 232 -18.56 -3.71 -3.35
N GLY A 233 -18.76 -2.62 -2.63
CA GLY A 233 -18.53 -2.58 -1.20
C GLY A 233 -19.41 -1.58 -0.48
N PHE A 234 -19.32 -1.65 0.83
CA PHE A 234 -19.93 -0.69 1.72
C PHE A 234 -19.02 -0.42 2.91
N ASP A 235 -19.21 0.72 3.55
CA ASP A 235 -18.51 1.11 4.76
C ASP A 235 -19.43 1.87 5.71
N ILE A 236 -19.09 1.76 6.98
CA ILE A 236 -19.78 2.41 8.09
C ILE A 236 -18.76 3.13 8.96
N PRO A 237 -19.08 4.34 9.44
CA PRO A 237 -18.30 4.98 10.48
C PRO A 237 -18.51 4.26 11.81
N LEU A 238 -17.43 4.06 12.56
CA LEU A 238 -17.50 3.54 13.95
C LEU A 238 -17.39 4.66 14.98
N SER A 239 -16.67 5.73 14.63
CA SER A 239 -16.55 6.97 15.39
C SER A 239 -16.31 8.14 14.42
N ASP A 240 -16.11 9.35 14.94
CA ASP A 240 -15.66 10.51 14.16
C ASP A 240 -14.27 10.33 13.54
N GLU A 241 -13.50 9.37 14.05
CA GLU A 241 -12.10 9.12 13.69
C GLU A 241 -11.85 7.80 12.96
N THR A 242 -12.87 6.94 12.85
CA THR A 242 -12.70 5.56 12.37
C THR A 242 -13.82 5.09 11.44
N ARG A 243 -13.43 4.25 10.49
CA ARG A 243 -14.33 3.61 9.54
C ARG A 243 -13.91 2.17 9.27
N ILE A 244 -14.90 1.32 9.04
CA ILE A 244 -14.67 -0.04 8.54
C ILE A 244 -15.54 -0.29 7.32
N GLY A 245 -15.03 -1.11 6.40
CA GLY A 245 -15.79 -1.51 5.23
C GLY A 245 -15.46 -2.92 4.75
N LEU A 246 -16.37 -3.45 3.95
CA LEU A 246 -16.27 -4.76 3.33
C LEU A 246 -16.55 -4.63 1.84
N PHE A 247 -15.94 -5.50 1.04
CA PHE A 247 -16.14 -5.52 -0.40
C PHE A 247 -16.03 -6.92 -1.00
N GLY A 248 -16.74 -7.12 -2.12
CA GLY A 248 -16.60 -8.25 -3.02
C GLY A 248 -15.96 -7.81 -4.34
N THR A 249 -15.22 -8.71 -4.97
CA THR A 249 -14.47 -8.47 -6.22
C THR A 249 -14.70 -9.62 -7.20
N TYR A 250 -14.97 -9.28 -8.45
CA TYR A 250 -14.83 -10.19 -9.59
C TYR A 250 -13.74 -9.64 -10.50
N ALA A 251 -12.83 -10.51 -10.95
CA ALA A 251 -11.74 -10.10 -11.82
C ALA A 251 -11.41 -11.17 -12.86
N VAL A 252 -10.96 -10.70 -14.02
CA VAL A 252 -10.38 -11.49 -15.09
C VAL A 252 -8.92 -11.08 -15.28
N MET A 253 -8.08 -12.01 -15.69
CA MET A 253 -6.65 -11.83 -15.83
C MET A 253 -6.10 -12.71 -16.95
N ASN A 254 -5.28 -12.13 -17.83
CA ASN A 254 -4.62 -12.84 -18.90
C ASN A 254 -3.10 -12.65 -18.78
N GLY A 255 -2.38 -13.72 -18.42
CA GLY A 255 -0.93 -13.74 -18.30
C GLY A 255 -0.25 -14.33 -19.54
N ARG A 256 0.86 -13.74 -19.99
CA ARG A 256 1.64 -14.19 -21.15
C ARG A 256 3.14 -14.13 -20.85
N ASP A 257 3.84 -15.26 -21.02
CA ASP A 257 5.30 -15.36 -20.85
C ASP A 257 6.00 -15.47 -22.21
N GLY A 258 6.15 -14.36 -22.93
CA GLY A 258 7.08 -14.22 -24.07
C GLY A 258 7.06 -15.38 -25.08
N SER A 259 5.86 -15.75 -25.57
CA SER A 259 5.57 -16.87 -26.50
C SER A 259 5.72 -18.30 -25.97
N ARG A 260 6.08 -18.49 -24.70
CA ARG A 260 6.24 -19.83 -24.09
C ARG A 260 4.94 -20.36 -23.53
N GLY A 261 4.09 -19.50 -23.01
CA GLY A 261 2.76 -19.89 -22.58
C GLY A 261 1.86 -18.70 -22.29
N SER A 262 0.59 -19.02 -22.08
CA SER A 262 -0.43 -18.09 -21.60
C SER A 262 -1.25 -18.75 -20.50
N TRP A 263 -1.87 -17.92 -19.67
CA TRP A 263 -2.82 -18.34 -18.66
C TRP A 263 -3.94 -17.33 -18.57
N ASP A 264 -5.14 -17.76 -18.95
CA ASP A 264 -6.34 -16.93 -19.00
C ASP A 264 -7.23 -17.35 -17.83
N ALA A 265 -7.38 -16.49 -16.83
CA ALA A 265 -8.01 -16.80 -15.55
C ALA A 265 -9.11 -15.81 -15.18
N ASP A 266 -10.10 -16.30 -14.44
CA ASP A 266 -11.11 -15.48 -13.77
C ASP A 266 -11.37 -16.00 -12.35
N GLY A 267 -11.97 -15.15 -11.52
CA GLY A 267 -12.18 -15.51 -10.14
C GLY A 267 -13.07 -14.57 -9.35
N TRP A 268 -13.23 -14.92 -8.09
CA TRP A 268 -13.96 -14.12 -7.11
C TRP A 268 -13.09 -13.92 -5.88
N GLY A 269 -13.24 -12.76 -5.26
CA GLY A 269 -12.57 -12.43 -4.02
C GLY A 269 -13.35 -11.40 -3.22
N GLY A 270 -12.76 -11.00 -2.12
CA GLY A 270 -13.31 -9.99 -1.25
C GLY A 270 -12.35 -9.65 -0.14
N GLY A 271 -12.71 -8.66 0.64
CA GLY A 271 -11.87 -8.18 1.71
C GLY A 271 -12.57 -7.23 2.64
N GLY A 272 -11.83 -6.82 3.65
CA GLY A 272 -12.21 -5.78 4.58
C GLY A 272 -11.11 -4.75 4.68
N TYR A 273 -11.50 -3.55 5.07
CA TYR A 273 -10.58 -2.46 5.33
C TYR A 273 -11.03 -1.67 6.55
N ALA A 274 -10.06 -1.04 7.19
CA ALA A 274 -10.26 -0.15 8.30
C ALA A 274 -9.42 1.11 8.09
N GLU A 275 -9.98 2.24 8.46
CA GLU A 275 -9.35 3.53 8.33
C GLU A 275 -9.45 4.25 9.67
N TYR A 276 -8.33 4.84 10.07
CA TYR A 276 -8.21 5.70 11.24
C TYR A 276 -7.56 7.00 10.80
N TRP A 277 -7.98 8.11 11.35
CA TRP A 277 -7.41 9.39 11.01
C TRP A 277 -7.42 10.34 12.20
N THR A 278 -6.54 11.33 12.12
CA THR A 278 -6.40 12.42 13.06
C THR A 278 -6.40 13.73 12.28
N ARG A 279 -6.06 14.84 12.95
CA ARG A 279 -5.84 16.12 12.30
C ARG A 279 -4.56 16.17 11.45
N ASP A 280 -3.56 15.35 11.76
CA ASP A 280 -2.24 15.49 11.11
C ASP A 280 -1.91 14.33 10.16
N PHE A 281 -2.52 13.17 10.39
CA PHE A 281 -2.26 11.97 9.60
C PHE A 281 -3.47 11.03 9.54
N TYR A 282 -3.45 10.14 8.56
CA TYR A 282 -4.34 8.99 8.49
C TYR A 282 -3.57 7.68 8.35
N LEU A 283 -4.21 6.60 8.77
CA LEU A 283 -3.76 5.22 8.65
C LEU A 283 -4.87 4.37 8.04
N ARG A 284 -4.53 3.60 7.00
CA ARG A 284 -5.45 2.67 6.35
C ARG A 284 -4.85 1.28 6.30
N GLY A 285 -5.66 0.29 6.66
CA GLY A 285 -5.33 -1.13 6.57
C GLY A 285 -6.36 -1.87 5.74
N MET A 286 -5.92 -2.77 4.87
CA MET A 286 -6.80 -3.61 4.06
C MET A 286 -6.27 -5.05 4.03
N VAL A 287 -7.19 -6.01 4.12
CA VAL A 287 -6.91 -7.42 3.90
C VAL A 287 -7.91 -7.97 2.88
N SER A 288 -7.42 -8.67 1.87
CA SER A 288 -8.24 -9.30 0.85
C SER A 288 -7.78 -10.73 0.57
N ALA A 289 -8.72 -11.55 0.11
CA ALA A 289 -8.46 -12.90 -0.37
C ALA A 289 -9.31 -13.17 -1.62
N GLY A 290 -8.78 -13.99 -2.53
CA GLY A 290 -9.46 -14.35 -3.77
C GLY A 290 -9.04 -15.71 -4.27
N GLY A 291 -9.97 -16.39 -4.92
CA GLY A 291 -9.74 -17.66 -5.61
C GLY A 291 -10.00 -17.49 -7.11
N TYR A 292 -9.17 -18.11 -7.93
CA TYR A 292 -9.23 -18.01 -9.38
C TYR A 292 -8.89 -19.33 -10.04
N SER A 293 -9.41 -19.52 -11.25
CA SER A 293 -9.07 -20.65 -12.11
C SER A 293 -8.85 -20.18 -13.52
N GLY A 294 -7.93 -20.81 -14.24
CA GLY A 294 -7.66 -20.41 -15.61
C GLY A 294 -7.04 -21.49 -16.49
N ASP A 295 -7.24 -21.28 -17.78
CA ASP A 295 -6.75 -22.10 -18.88
C ASP A 295 -5.24 -21.84 -19.09
N HIS A 296 -4.38 -22.76 -18.67
CA HIS A 296 -2.95 -22.70 -18.97
C HIS A 296 -2.66 -23.34 -20.33
N ARG A 297 -1.91 -22.64 -21.19
CA ARG A 297 -1.58 -23.09 -22.55
C ARG A 297 -0.10 -22.90 -22.84
N ARG A 298 0.56 -23.91 -23.40
CA ARG A 298 1.97 -23.89 -23.80
C ARG A 298 2.17 -24.49 -25.19
N LYS A 299 2.94 -23.82 -26.05
CA LYS A 299 3.29 -24.34 -27.38
C LYS A 299 4.52 -25.26 -27.31
N ILE A 300 4.42 -26.43 -27.93
CA ILE A 300 5.47 -27.45 -28.01
C ILE A 300 5.53 -27.97 -29.45
N ASN A 301 6.55 -27.60 -30.22
CA ASN A 301 6.81 -28.12 -31.57
C ASN A 301 5.54 -28.14 -32.47
N GLY A 302 4.76 -27.05 -32.47
CA GLY A 302 3.52 -26.91 -33.23
C GLY A 302 2.25 -27.45 -32.55
N ALA A 303 2.36 -28.30 -31.53
CA ALA A 303 1.25 -28.74 -30.69
C ALA A 303 1.02 -27.80 -29.49
N THR A 304 -0.18 -27.82 -28.92
CA THR A 304 -0.52 -27.02 -27.73
C THR A 304 -0.81 -27.95 -26.55
N ALA A 305 0.02 -27.86 -25.50
CA ALA A 305 -0.26 -28.45 -24.21
C ALA A 305 -1.20 -27.51 -23.43
N LYS A 306 -2.27 -28.06 -22.86
CA LYS A 306 -3.31 -27.32 -22.14
C LYS A 306 -3.59 -27.92 -20.77
N GLY A 307 -4.06 -27.14 -19.82
CA GLY A 307 -4.61 -27.65 -18.57
C GLY A 307 -5.16 -26.53 -17.71
N ASP A 308 -6.10 -26.85 -16.84
CA ASP A 308 -6.71 -25.90 -15.92
C ASP A 308 -5.83 -25.76 -14.67
N ARG A 309 -5.43 -24.54 -14.35
CA ARG A 309 -4.72 -24.22 -13.11
C ARG A 309 -5.57 -23.29 -12.27
N SER A 310 -5.86 -23.73 -11.06
CA SER A 310 -6.50 -22.94 -10.02
C SER A 310 -5.49 -22.42 -9.02
N GLY A 311 -5.88 -21.41 -8.26
CA GLY A 311 -5.08 -20.87 -7.18
C GLY A 311 -5.90 -19.95 -6.30
N ASN A 312 -5.26 -19.51 -5.22
CA ASN A 312 -5.77 -18.49 -4.34
C ASN A 312 -4.66 -17.49 -4.01
N SER A 313 -5.05 -16.30 -3.60
CA SER A 313 -4.12 -15.30 -3.10
C SER A 313 -4.72 -14.59 -1.90
N TRP A 314 -3.88 -14.26 -0.93
CA TRP A 314 -4.21 -13.32 0.13
C TRP A 314 -3.29 -12.10 0.05
N THR A 315 -3.82 -10.93 0.38
CA THR A 315 -3.08 -9.67 0.30
C THR A 315 -3.38 -8.82 1.52
N GLY A 316 -2.33 -8.28 2.13
CA GLY A 316 -2.40 -7.27 3.18
C GLY A 316 -1.76 -5.97 2.70
N VAL A 317 -2.41 -4.84 2.98
CA VAL A 317 -1.92 -3.51 2.62
C VAL A 317 -2.03 -2.57 3.80
N LEU A 318 -0.97 -1.80 4.03
CA LEU A 318 -0.93 -0.71 4.98
C LEU A 318 -0.58 0.59 4.24
N ASN A 319 -1.29 1.67 4.50
CA ASN A 319 -0.97 2.98 3.97
C ASN A 319 -1.10 4.05 5.05
N ILE A 320 -0.11 4.92 5.13
CA ILE A 320 -0.09 6.09 5.99
C ILE A 320 0.08 7.34 5.12
N GLY A 321 -0.56 8.44 5.49
CA GLY A 321 -0.34 9.72 4.84
C GLY A 321 -0.58 10.89 5.78
N ALA A 322 0.06 12.03 5.47
CA ALA A 322 -0.01 13.24 6.26
C ALA A 322 -0.36 14.44 5.35
N PRO A 323 -1.63 14.81 5.24
CA PRO A 323 -2.07 15.88 4.36
C PRO A 323 -1.75 17.27 4.95
N LEU A 324 -1.11 18.10 4.14
CA LEU A 324 -0.67 19.45 4.50
C LEU A 324 -1.33 20.47 3.58
N HIS A 325 -1.85 21.55 4.16
CA HIS A 325 -2.44 22.65 3.40
C HIS A 325 -1.37 23.69 3.05
N SER A 326 -1.37 24.14 1.80
CA SER A 326 -0.49 25.19 1.29
C SER A 326 -1.27 26.08 0.33
N GLY A 327 -1.97 27.08 0.87
CA GLY A 327 -2.91 27.90 0.10
C GLY A 327 -4.06 27.05 -0.42
N ASP A 328 -4.35 27.15 -1.72
CA ASP A 328 -5.42 26.37 -2.38
C ASP A 328 -5.02 24.90 -2.68
N TRP A 329 -3.81 24.50 -2.33
CA TRP A 329 -3.30 23.15 -2.58
C TRP A 329 -3.26 22.32 -1.32
N ILE A 330 -3.47 21.02 -1.50
CA ILE A 330 -3.19 20.00 -0.50
C ILE A 330 -2.06 19.13 -0.99
N ILE A 331 -1.03 19.00 -0.16
CA ILE A 331 0.16 18.21 -0.40
C ILE A 331 0.16 17.08 0.62
N GLU A 332 0.12 15.84 0.15
CA GLU A 332 0.02 14.66 1.00
C GLU A 332 1.16 13.69 0.69
N PRO A 333 2.24 13.71 1.50
CA PRO A 333 3.14 12.58 1.61
C PRO A 333 2.41 11.31 2.06
N GLN A 334 2.72 10.22 1.38
CA GLN A 334 2.16 8.90 1.60
C GLN A 334 3.28 7.84 1.60
N ALA A 335 3.09 6.82 2.43
CA ALA A 335 3.86 5.59 2.37
C ALA A 335 2.91 4.38 2.35
N LEU A 336 3.20 3.40 1.50
CA LEU A 336 2.42 2.17 1.39
C LEU A 336 3.33 0.96 1.49
N LEU A 337 2.87 -0.07 2.20
CA LEU A 337 3.47 -1.39 2.24
C LEU A 337 2.40 -2.41 1.84
N SER A 338 2.75 -3.33 0.95
CA SER A 338 1.90 -4.42 0.52
C SER A 338 2.61 -5.75 0.66
N TYR A 339 1.87 -6.76 1.09
CA TYR A 339 2.30 -8.15 1.10
C TYR A 339 1.23 -8.97 0.38
N THR A 340 1.66 -9.82 -0.55
CA THR A 340 0.80 -10.78 -1.22
C THR A 340 1.42 -12.16 -1.13
N ASN A 341 0.59 -13.14 -0.81
CA ASN A 341 0.93 -14.55 -0.96
C ASN A 341 -0.03 -15.18 -1.95
N THR A 342 0.53 -16.04 -2.78
CA THR A 342 -0.15 -16.71 -3.87
C THR A 342 0.14 -18.19 -3.80
N SER A 343 -0.92 -18.98 -3.69
CA SER A 343 -0.88 -20.44 -3.77
C SER A 343 -1.49 -20.90 -5.08
N LEU A 344 -0.78 -21.74 -5.82
CA LEU A 344 -1.18 -22.23 -7.13
C LEU A 344 -1.23 -23.75 -7.12
N ASP A 345 -2.42 -24.30 -7.39
CA ASP A 345 -2.70 -25.74 -7.33
C ASP A 345 -1.87 -26.55 -8.34
N LYS A 346 -1.75 -27.85 -8.05
CA LYS A 346 -1.22 -28.82 -9.00
C LYS A 346 -2.16 -29.02 -10.18
N PHE A 347 -1.62 -29.17 -11.39
CA PHE A 347 -2.40 -29.55 -12.56
C PHE A 347 -1.56 -30.40 -13.53
N SER A 348 -2.24 -31.04 -14.50
CA SER A 348 -1.59 -31.88 -15.51
C SER A 348 -1.99 -31.45 -16.91
N GLU A 349 -0.99 -31.27 -17.76
CA GLU A 349 -1.21 -30.91 -19.16
C GLU A 349 -1.81 -32.07 -19.97
N HIS A 350 -2.61 -31.73 -20.98
CA HIS A 350 -3.17 -32.60 -22.01
C HIS A 350 -3.06 -31.93 -23.40
N GLY A 351 -3.50 -32.60 -24.47
CA GLY A 351 -3.52 -32.06 -25.84
C GLY A 351 -2.23 -32.19 -26.66
N ALA A 352 -1.05 -32.24 -26.03
CA ALA A 352 0.24 -32.49 -26.70
C ALA A 352 0.71 -33.96 -26.60
N ASP A 353 1.77 -34.32 -27.33
CA ASP A 353 2.42 -35.65 -27.26
C ASP A 353 2.65 -36.06 -25.80
N LYS A 354 2.29 -37.32 -25.47
CA LYS A 354 2.30 -37.83 -24.11
C LYS A 354 3.64 -37.61 -23.38
N ARG A 355 4.76 -37.70 -24.11
CA ARG A 355 6.13 -37.56 -23.59
C ARG A 355 6.49 -36.13 -23.19
N ASN A 356 5.81 -35.13 -23.75
CA ASN A 356 6.11 -33.71 -23.57
C ASN A 356 5.16 -33.00 -22.60
N ARG A 357 4.11 -33.70 -22.15
CA ARG A 357 3.16 -33.18 -21.17
C ARG A 357 3.76 -33.16 -19.77
N LEU A 358 3.51 -32.05 -19.08
CA LEU A 358 4.02 -31.80 -17.75
C LEU A 358 2.90 -31.85 -16.72
N ARG A 359 3.25 -32.30 -15.53
CA ARG A 359 2.50 -32.09 -14.29
C ARG A 359 3.19 -31.00 -13.51
N PHE A 360 2.50 -29.89 -13.33
CA PHE A 360 2.91 -28.85 -12.42
C PHE A 360 2.42 -29.23 -11.03
N HIS A 361 3.32 -29.22 -10.06
CA HIS A 361 2.94 -29.40 -8.67
C HIS A 361 2.49 -28.07 -8.08
N GLU A 362 1.86 -28.17 -6.93
CA GLU A 362 1.52 -27.03 -6.09
C GLU A 362 2.75 -26.18 -5.79
N MET A 363 2.56 -24.87 -5.72
CA MET A 363 3.59 -23.94 -5.26
C MET A 363 2.95 -22.78 -4.50
N GLU A 364 3.73 -22.18 -3.63
CA GLU A 364 3.36 -21.01 -2.85
C GLU A 364 4.50 -20.00 -2.95
N VAL A 365 4.14 -18.74 -3.17
CA VAL A 365 5.08 -17.63 -3.32
C VAL A 365 4.55 -16.40 -2.60
N ASP A 366 5.47 -15.65 -2.03
CA ASP A 366 5.25 -14.38 -1.35
C ASP A 366 5.87 -13.25 -2.17
N GLN A 367 5.26 -12.07 -2.10
CA GLN A 367 5.72 -10.86 -2.76
C GLN A 367 5.49 -9.67 -1.83
N VAL A 368 6.51 -8.81 -1.72
CA VAL A 368 6.45 -7.60 -0.90
C VAL A 368 6.67 -6.40 -1.80
N GLY A 369 5.84 -5.38 -1.62
CA GLY A 369 5.95 -4.11 -2.33
C GLY A 369 5.92 -2.94 -1.38
N SER A 370 6.60 -1.86 -1.74
CA SER A 370 6.55 -0.60 -1.00
C SER A 370 6.41 0.59 -1.94
N GLU A 371 5.76 1.64 -1.47
CA GLU A 371 5.59 2.90 -2.20
C GLU A 371 5.87 4.08 -1.27
N LEU A 372 6.54 5.10 -1.81
CA LEU A 372 6.67 6.43 -1.21
C LEU A 372 6.21 7.45 -2.25
N SER A 373 5.16 8.20 -1.95
CA SER A 373 4.58 9.13 -2.90
C SER A 373 4.17 10.46 -2.28
N LEU A 374 4.04 11.47 -3.14
CA LEU A 374 3.48 12.78 -2.84
C LEU A 374 2.25 12.95 -3.73
N LYS A 375 1.12 13.25 -3.11
CA LYS A 375 -0.12 13.62 -3.81
C LYS A 375 -0.35 15.12 -3.69
N PHE A 376 -0.54 15.77 -4.83
CA PHE A 376 -0.94 17.16 -4.95
C PHE A 376 -2.39 17.19 -5.37
N ALA A 377 -3.23 17.91 -4.63
CA ALA A 377 -4.65 18.06 -4.96
C ALA A 377 -5.06 19.52 -4.85
N HIS A 378 -5.99 19.93 -5.72
CA HIS A 378 -6.50 21.30 -5.74
C HIS A 378 -8.04 21.27 -5.62
N PRO A 379 -8.60 21.45 -4.42
CA PRO A 379 -10.05 21.49 -4.23
C PRO A 379 -10.68 22.72 -4.89
N ILE A 380 -11.53 22.48 -5.88
CA ILE A 380 -12.28 23.52 -6.60
C ILE A 380 -13.76 23.42 -6.18
N ARG A 381 -14.23 24.41 -5.43
CA ARG A 381 -15.65 24.52 -5.05
C ARG A 381 -16.49 24.76 -6.30
N SER A 382 -17.43 23.87 -6.57
CA SER A 382 -18.36 23.97 -7.71
C SER A 382 -19.77 24.23 -7.20
N GLY A 383 -20.16 25.50 -7.21
CA GLY A 383 -21.43 25.97 -6.65
C GLY A 383 -21.50 25.77 -5.14
N ASP A 384 -22.71 25.60 -4.62
CA ASP A 384 -22.95 25.64 -3.17
C ASP A 384 -22.65 24.33 -2.44
N ARG A 385 -22.67 23.19 -3.14
CA ARG A 385 -22.65 21.85 -2.53
C ARG A 385 -21.70 20.85 -3.16
N SER A 386 -21.11 21.19 -4.31
CA SER A 386 -20.28 20.26 -5.05
C SER A 386 -18.79 20.61 -4.92
N LEU A 387 -17.94 19.61 -5.01
CA LEU A 387 -16.50 19.72 -4.98
C LEU A 387 -15.91 18.99 -6.18
N PHE A 388 -15.04 19.65 -6.92
CA PHE A 388 -14.22 19.06 -7.95
C PHE A 388 -12.77 19.04 -7.47
N LEU A 389 -12.14 17.86 -7.46
CA LEU A 389 -10.81 17.66 -6.90
C LEU A 389 -9.91 16.96 -7.93
N PRO A 390 -9.24 17.72 -8.80
CA PRO A 390 -8.10 17.20 -9.55
C PRO A 390 -6.94 16.88 -8.62
N SER A 391 -6.24 15.79 -8.91
CA SER A 391 -5.04 15.38 -8.19
C SER A 391 -3.97 14.77 -9.10
N LEU A 392 -2.73 14.95 -8.69
CA LEU A 392 -1.53 14.35 -9.27
C LEU A 392 -0.77 13.66 -8.15
N ARG A 393 -0.49 12.36 -8.30
CA ARG A 393 0.33 11.58 -7.40
C ARG A 393 1.59 11.15 -8.12
N VAL A 394 2.74 11.41 -7.51
CA VAL A 394 4.06 11.03 -8.04
C VAL A 394 4.85 10.35 -6.94
N GLY A 395 5.71 9.40 -7.29
CA GLY A 395 6.45 8.69 -6.26
C GLY A 395 7.45 7.68 -6.77
N TRP A 396 7.99 6.95 -5.81
CA TRP A 396 8.83 5.79 -6.01
C TRP A 396 8.08 4.55 -5.53
N ALA A 397 8.17 3.47 -6.28
CA ALA A 397 7.69 2.16 -5.88
C ALA A 397 8.81 1.13 -5.98
N ALA A 398 8.77 0.12 -5.11
CA ALA A 398 9.63 -1.04 -5.18
C ALA A 398 8.80 -2.31 -5.06
N ASP A 399 9.20 -3.29 -5.85
CA ASP A 399 8.82 -4.69 -5.72
C ASP A 399 10.06 -5.42 -5.24
N TRP A 400 10.02 -5.99 -4.05
CA TRP A 400 11.18 -6.64 -3.42
C TRP A 400 11.42 -8.06 -3.92
N GLY A 401 10.73 -8.43 -5.00
CA GLY A 401 10.82 -9.72 -5.64
C GLY A 401 9.85 -10.72 -5.05
N VAL A 402 9.66 -11.79 -5.81
CA VAL A 402 8.94 -12.97 -5.36
C VAL A 402 9.88 -13.89 -4.58
N SER A 403 9.41 -14.44 -3.47
CA SER A 403 10.13 -15.44 -2.69
C SER A 403 9.25 -16.67 -2.48
N GLY A 404 9.75 -17.85 -2.76
CA GLY A 404 9.01 -19.09 -2.53
C GLY A 404 9.87 -20.33 -2.71
N ASP A 405 9.27 -21.51 -2.53
CA ASP A 405 9.94 -22.75 -2.93
C ASP A 405 9.98 -22.87 -4.46
N HIS A 406 10.72 -23.85 -4.95
CA HIS A 406 10.88 -24.12 -6.36
C HIS A 406 9.56 -24.63 -6.96
N GLN A 407 9.19 -24.16 -8.16
CA GLN A 407 8.15 -24.84 -8.93
C GLN A 407 8.67 -26.22 -9.38
N LYS A 408 8.11 -27.26 -8.78
CA LYS A 408 8.38 -28.64 -9.17
C LYS A 408 7.52 -29.03 -10.37
N VAL A 409 8.14 -29.59 -11.40
CA VAL A 409 7.47 -30.07 -12.60
C VAL A 409 7.87 -31.51 -12.89
N THR A 410 6.94 -32.34 -13.37
CA THR A 410 7.20 -33.76 -13.65
C THR A 410 6.66 -34.13 -15.02
N TYR A 411 7.47 -34.79 -15.84
CA TYR A 411 6.99 -35.35 -17.10
C TYR A 411 5.98 -36.46 -16.82
N LEU A 412 4.79 -36.39 -17.46
CA LEU A 412 3.71 -37.34 -17.19
C LEU A 412 4.06 -38.78 -17.61
N ASP A 413 4.80 -38.93 -18.71
CA ASP A 413 5.13 -40.24 -19.28
C ASP A 413 6.35 -40.87 -18.58
N SER A 414 7.45 -40.13 -18.45
CA SER A 414 8.70 -40.65 -17.89
C SER A 414 8.79 -40.59 -16.36
N GLY A 415 7.92 -39.84 -15.69
CA GLY A 415 7.98 -39.59 -14.24
C GLY A 415 9.19 -38.77 -13.78
N LYS A 416 10.06 -38.33 -14.70
CA LYS A 416 11.24 -37.53 -14.37
C LYS A 416 10.82 -36.13 -13.91
N GLY A 417 11.35 -35.70 -12.77
CA GLY A 417 11.07 -34.39 -12.17
C GLY A 417 12.17 -33.36 -12.45
N ARG A 418 11.79 -32.09 -12.51
CA ARG A 418 12.69 -30.93 -12.50
C ARG A 418 12.17 -29.89 -11.51
N ARG A 419 13.06 -29.13 -10.90
CA ARG A 419 12.73 -27.97 -10.06
C ARG A 419 13.21 -26.70 -10.76
N TRP A 420 12.39 -25.67 -10.68
CA TRP A 420 12.67 -24.35 -11.23
C TRP A 420 12.66 -23.35 -10.10
N ASP A 421 13.74 -22.58 -9.98
CA ASP A 421 13.76 -21.44 -9.08
C ASP A 421 12.75 -20.39 -9.57
N VAL A 422 12.00 -19.85 -8.62
CA VAL A 422 10.99 -18.81 -8.84
C VAL A 422 11.37 -17.50 -8.18
N ASN A 423 12.44 -17.46 -7.38
CA ASN A 423 12.83 -16.27 -6.65
C ASN A 423 13.23 -15.14 -7.62
N GLY A 424 12.69 -13.96 -7.36
CA GLY A 424 12.95 -12.73 -8.11
C GLY A 424 13.90 -11.82 -7.36
N ASN A 425 14.53 -10.90 -8.09
CA ASN A 425 15.26 -9.78 -7.49
C ASN A 425 14.30 -8.61 -7.23
N ASP A 426 14.82 -7.57 -6.60
CA ASP A 426 14.13 -6.31 -6.43
C ASP A 426 14.07 -5.50 -7.75
N ASP A 427 12.92 -4.88 -7.98
CA ASP A 427 12.69 -3.92 -9.06
C ASP A 427 12.20 -2.60 -8.47
N HIS A 428 12.60 -1.48 -9.08
CA HIS A 428 12.18 -0.15 -8.67
C HIS A 428 11.49 0.58 -9.83
N ALA A 429 10.50 1.41 -9.51
CA ALA A 429 9.75 2.20 -10.48
C ALA A 429 9.54 3.64 -10.05
N ALA A 430 9.42 4.51 -11.05
CA ALA A 430 8.79 5.82 -10.89
C ALA A 430 7.28 5.68 -11.06
N LEU A 431 6.51 6.26 -10.14
CA LEU A 431 5.05 6.31 -10.14
C LEU A 431 4.57 7.68 -10.63
N VAL A 432 3.59 7.67 -11.53
CA VAL A 432 2.79 8.85 -11.88
C VAL A 432 1.33 8.43 -11.99
N GLU A 433 0.44 9.15 -11.32
CA GLU A 433 -1.00 8.91 -11.35
C GLU A 433 -1.77 10.23 -11.35
N LEU A 434 -2.80 10.30 -12.18
CA LEU A 434 -3.75 11.40 -12.23
C LEU A 434 -5.07 10.92 -11.64
N GLY A 435 -5.72 11.80 -10.86
CA GLY A 435 -7.01 11.56 -10.26
C GLY A 435 -7.95 12.74 -10.47
N LEU A 436 -9.22 12.43 -10.66
CA LEU A 436 -10.32 13.38 -10.68
C LEU A 436 -11.43 12.83 -9.79
N ASP A 437 -11.83 13.61 -8.80
CA ASP A 437 -12.96 13.29 -7.94
C ASP A 437 -14.00 14.42 -8.08
N TYR A 438 -15.28 14.08 -8.21
CA TYR A 438 -16.39 15.02 -8.21
C TYR A 438 -17.46 14.53 -7.23
N THR A 439 -17.84 15.37 -6.28
CA THR A 439 -18.79 15.01 -5.23
C THR A 439 -19.87 16.07 -5.10
N THR A 440 -21.08 15.63 -4.75
CA THR A 440 -22.20 16.51 -4.42
C THR A 440 -22.76 16.09 -3.07
N PHE A 441 -22.72 17.02 -2.11
CA PHE A 441 -23.28 16.78 -0.79
C PHE A 441 -24.77 17.18 -0.71
N ASN A 442 -25.59 16.28 -0.18
CA ASN A 442 -27.01 16.50 0.07
C ASN A 442 -27.31 16.28 1.55
N ILE A 443 -27.86 17.29 2.22
CA ILE A 443 -28.10 17.26 3.68
C ILE A 443 -29.24 16.32 4.10
N LYS A 444 -30.27 16.16 3.25
CA LYS A 444 -31.49 15.38 3.58
C LYS A 444 -31.73 14.20 2.65
N ASP A 445 -30.76 13.88 1.81
CA ASP A 445 -30.87 12.87 0.76
C ASP A 445 -29.48 12.28 0.47
N THR A 446 -29.43 11.31 -0.42
CA THR A 446 -28.23 10.60 -0.82
C THR A 446 -27.19 11.57 -1.39
N SER A 447 -26.00 11.61 -0.80
CA SER A 447 -24.84 12.28 -1.38
C SER A 447 -24.17 11.36 -2.38
N MET A 448 -23.66 11.91 -3.48
CA MET A 448 -23.07 11.14 -4.58
C MET A 448 -21.66 11.61 -4.89
N GLY A 449 -20.75 10.66 -5.09
CA GLY A 449 -19.41 10.89 -5.61
C GLY A 449 -19.15 10.06 -6.86
N ILE A 450 -18.43 10.65 -7.81
CA ILE A 450 -17.80 9.96 -8.93
C ILE A 450 -16.31 10.24 -8.90
N TYR A 451 -15.51 9.25 -9.23
CA TYR A 451 -14.07 9.43 -9.36
C TYR A 451 -13.51 8.60 -10.50
N ALA A 452 -12.38 9.06 -11.04
CA ALA A 452 -11.56 8.36 -12.00
C ALA A 452 -10.09 8.59 -11.68
N ARG A 453 -9.29 7.53 -11.73
CA ARG A 453 -7.84 7.58 -11.53
C ARG A 453 -7.14 6.74 -12.59
N GLY A 454 -6.02 7.22 -13.08
CA GLY A 454 -5.21 6.52 -14.07
C GLY A 454 -3.74 6.82 -13.84
N GLY A 455 -2.90 5.78 -13.84
CA GLY A 455 -1.49 5.93 -13.54
C GLY A 455 -0.62 4.84 -14.16
N ALA A 456 0.68 5.06 -14.08
CA ALA A 456 1.70 4.17 -14.57
C ALA A 456 2.86 4.04 -13.58
N LEU A 457 3.42 2.84 -13.54
CA LEU A 457 4.69 2.50 -12.91
C LEU A 457 5.70 2.23 -14.01
N ILE A 458 6.71 3.09 -14.09
CA ILE A 458 7.79 2.98 -15.07
C ILE A 458 8.95 2.28 -14.37
N TRP A 459 9.09 0.98 -14.58
CA TRP A 459 10.11 0.17 -13.93
C TRP A 459 11.48 0.42 -14.56
N ALA A 460 12.51 0.39 -13.72
CA ALA A 460 13.89 0.32 -14.17
C ALA A 460 14.19 -1.07 -14.79
N GLY A 461 15.16 -1.13 -15.69
CA GLY A 461 15.58 -2.37 -16.33
C GLY A 461 14.58 -2.87 -17.38
N ASP A 462 14.47 -4.20 -17.49
CA ASP A 462 13.77 -4.88 -18.59
C ASP A 462 12.27 -5.17 -18.29
N ARG A 463 11.77 -4.79 -17.12
CA ARG A 463 10.37 -5.05 -16.69
C ARG A 463 9.34 -4.22 -17.46
N GLY A 464 9.74 -3.09 -18.03
CA GLY A 464 8.87 -2.23 -18.83
C GLY A 464 7.94 -1.35 -17.99
N THR A 465 6.70 -1.18 -18.43
CA THR A 465 5.74 -0.25 -17.81
C THR A 465 4.47 -0.98 -17.41
N SER A 466 4.08 -0.85 -16.15
CA SER A 466 2.74 -1.21 -15.69
C SER A 466 1.84 0.02 -15.74
N TRP A 467 0.57 -0.14 -16.09
CA TRP A 467 -0.41 0.93 -16.06
C TRP A 467 -1.72 0.42 -15.49
N GLN A 468 -2.47 1.31 -14.85
CA GLN A 468 -3.75 1.00 -14.23
C GLN A 468 -4.73 2.15 -14.38
N VAL A 469 -6.00 1.80 -14.55
CA VAL A 469 -7.13 2.73 -14.53
C VAL A 469 -8.20 2.19 -13.60
N GLN A 470 -8.84 3.09 -12.87
CA GLN A 470 -9.98 2.77 -12.03
C GLN A 470 -10.96 3.94 -12.00
N GLY A 471 -12.22 3.62 -11.75
CA GLY A 471 -13.24 4.64 -11.53
C GLY A 471 -14.46 4.01 -10.89
N GLY A 472 -15.33 4.86 -10.35
CA GLY A 472 -16.48 4.35 -9.63
C GLY A 472 -17.42 5.42 -9.12
N LEU A 473 -18.47 4.93 -8.48
CA LEU A 473 -19.51 5.72 -7.87
C LEU A 473 -19.59 5.41 -6.38
N ASN A 474 -19.91 6.40 -5.58
CA ASN A 474 -20.11 6.30 -4.15
C ASN A 474 -21.40 7.01 -3.78
N PHE A 475 -22.16 6.40 -2.86
CA PHE A 475 -23.41 6.91 -2.35
C PHE A 475 -23.37 6.89 -0.82
N LYS A 476 -23.53 8.06 -0.20
CA LYS A 476 -23.67 8.19 1.26
C LYS A 476 -25.14 8.44 1.59
N PHE A 477 -25.72 7.57 2.41
CA PHE A 477 -27.11 7.61 2.85
C PHE A 477 -27.27 8.20 4.24
#